data_AF-A0A537RYP9-F1
#
_entry.id   AF-A0A537RYP9-F1
#
_cell.length_a   1.000
_cell.length_b   1.000
_cell.length_c   1.000
_cell.angle_alpha   90.00
_cell.angle_beta   90.00
_cell.angle_gamma   90.00
#
_symmetry.space_group_name_H-M   'P 1'
#
loop_
_entity.id
_entity.type
_entity.pdbx_description
1 polymer ?
#
loop_
_entity_poly.entity_id
_entity_poly.type
_entity_poly.pdbx_seq_one_letter_code
_entity_poly.pdbx_strand_id
1 'polypeptide(L)'
;MLLDHARERSLPLWGAYGAAFQRVVLIKEGGYQETAAPNFRFQSWNAMTELAEALAQTGRTAQALALVESRLGLPDGDWVTPELLRLKGELLLLQNGSATAEAAEALFRQALDGARRQEALSWELRAATSFARLLRNQGRPADAIACLQPVYDRFTEGFGTGDLIAAKQLLDELGDARRD
;
A
#
# COMPACT_ATOMS: atom_id res chain seq x y z
N MET A 1 -24.47 -10.29 -5.86
CA MET A 1 -24.11 -11.40 -6.77
C MET A 1 -22.94 -12.24 -6.24
N LEU A 2 -21.72 -11.71 -6.09
CA LEU A 2 -20.56 -12.51 -5.60
C LEU A 2 -20.65 -12.87 -4.09
N LEU A 3 -21.17 -11.93 -3.28
CA LEU A 3 -21.43 -12.12 -1.85
C LEU A 3 -22.54 -13.14 -1.56
N ASP A 4 -23.62 -13.08 -2.34
CA ASP A 4 -24.77 -13.99 -2.19
C ASP A 4 -24.36 -15.42 -2.55
N HIS A 5 -23.60 -15.59 -3.64
CA HIS A 5 -23.07 -16.90 -4.06
C HIS A 5 -22.09 -17.50 -3.05
N ALA A 6 -21.19 -16.70 -2.46
CA ALA A 6 -20.27 -17.18 -1.44
C ALA A 6 -20.99 -17.62 -0.16
N ARG A 7 -22.10 -16.96 0.18
CA ARG A 7 -22.94 -17.28 1.35
C ARG A 7 -23.75 -18.55 1.14
N GLU A 8 -24.35 -18.73 -0.05
CA GLU A 8 -25.11 -19.92 -0.44
C GLU A 8 -24.25 -21.20 -0.55
N ARG A 9 -22.96 -21.05 -0.86
CA ARG A 9 -22.03 -22.18 -1.05
C ARG A 9 -21.14 -22.47 0.16
N SER A 10 -21.41 -21.86 1.33
CA SER A 10 -20.61 -22.02 2.55
C SER A 10 -19.11 -21.81 2.30
N LEU A 11 -18.77 -20.74 1.57
CA LEU A 11 -17.40 -20.33 1.29
C LEU A 11 -17.04 -19.10 2.15
N PRO A 12 -16.79 -19.29 3.45
CA PRO A 12 -16.61 -18.18 4.40
C PRO A 12 -15.43 -17.26 4.02
N LEU A 13 -14.37 -17.83 3.43
CA LEU A 13 -13.25 -17.10 2.83
C LEU A 13 -13.73 -16.04 1.82
N TRP A 14 -14.45 -16.47 0.78
CA TRP A 14 -14.88 -15.59 -0.31
C TRP A 14 -15.96 -14.58 0.13
N GLY A 15 -16.80 -14.96 1.10
CA GLY A 15 -17.74 -14.05 1.73
C GLY A 15 -17.06 -12.92 2.50
N ALA A 16 -15.98 -13.23 3.24
CA ALA A 16 -15.17 -12.24 3.94
C ALA A 16 -14.46 -11.27 2.99
N TYR A 17 -13.90 -11.78 1.88
CA TYR A 17 -13.31 -10.96 0.83
C TYR A 17 -14.32 -9.99 0.21
N GLY A 18 -15.51 -10.48 -0.17
CA GLY A 18 -16.55 -9.63 -0.73
C GLY A 18 -17.03 -8.55 0.25
N ALA A 19 -17.11 -8.88 1.55
CA ALA A 19 -17.55 -7.93 2.56
C ALA A 19 -16.53 -6.81 2.77
N ALA A 20 -15.24 -7.13 2.71
CA ALA A 20 -14.19 -6.14 2.83
C ALA A 20 -14.09 -5.21 1.61
N PHE A 21 -14.19 -5.74 0.38
CA PHE A 21 -14.27 -4.88 -0.80
C PHE A 21 -15.54 -4.02 -0.81
N GLN A 22 -16.67 -4.55 -0.33
CA GLN A 22 -17.89 -3.75 -0.14
C GLN A 22 -17.67 -2.59 0.83
N ARG A 23 -16.90 -2.78 1.91
CA ARG A 23 -16.52 -1.69 2.82
C ARG A 23 -15.65 -0.64 2.12
N VAL A 24 -14.68 -1.07 1.31
CA VAL A 24 -13.85 -0.14 0.51
C VAL A 24 -14.71 0.71 -0.42
N VAL A 25 -15.68 0.10 -1.12
CA VAL A 25 -16.62 0.83 -1.98
C VAL A 25 -17.46 1.82 -1.17
N LEU A 26 -18.05 1.39 -0.05
CA LEU A 26 -18.86 2.25 0.81
C LEU A 26 -18.07 3.42 1.41
N ILE A 27 -16.78 3.23 1.72
CA ILE A 27 -15.90 4.31 2.17
C ILE A 27 -15.68 5.33 1.06
N LYS A 28 -15.39 4.88 -0.17
CA LYS A 28 -15.22 5.75 -1.34
C LYS A 28 -16.49 6.53 -1.68
N GLU A 29 -17.66 5.95 -1.42
CA GLU A 29 -18.98 6.57 -1.62
C GLU A 29 -19.46 7.41 -0.41
N GLY A 30 -18.67 7.48 0.68
CA GLY A 30 -18.98 8.28 1.87
C GLY A 30 -19.98 7.69 2.86
N GLY A 31 -20.38 6.43 2.69
CA GLY A 31 -21.47 5.77 3.44
C GLY A 31 -21.06 4.87 4.62
N TYR A 32 -19.77 4.76 4.96
CA TYR A 32 -19.32 3.80 5.98
C TYR A 32 -19.47 4.29 7.43
N GLN A 33 -20.24 3.54 8.24
CA GLN A 33 -20.25 3.62 9.71
C GLN A 33 -19.65 2.35 10.32
N GLU A 34 -18.77 2.53 11.30
CA GLU A 34 -18.01 1.46 11.93
C GLU A 34 -18.92 0.54 12.77
N THR A 35 -18.97 -0.74 12.43
CA THR A 35 -19.60 -1.77 13.26
C THR A 35 -18.51 -2.71 13.76
N ALA A 36 -18.66 -3.17 15.01
CA ALA A 36 -17.67 -3.98 15.72
C ALA A 36 -17.08 -5.08 14.83
N ALA A 37 -15.75 -5.11 14.74
CA ALA A 37 -15.04 -6.05 13.88
C ALA A 37 -15.38 -7.49 14.30
N PRO A 38 -15.91 -8.35 13.41
CA PRO A 38 -16.10 -9.75 13.74
C PRO A 38 -14.74 -10.39 14.00
N ASN A 39 -14.64 -11.08 15.14
CA ASN A 39 -13.52 -11.96 15.50
C ASN A 39 -13.40 -13.07 14.46
N PHE A 40 -12.60 -12.87 13.42
CA PHE A 40 -12.26 -13.94 12.50
C PHE A 40 -10.75 -13.99 12.32
N ARG A 41 -10.14 -15.02 12.92
CA ARG A 41 -8.76 -15.41 12.69
C ARG A 41 -8.73 -16.22 11.39
N PHE A 42 -7.75 -15.92 10.55
CA PHE A 42 -7.54 -16.39 9.17
C PHE A 42 -8.41 -15.71 8.09
N GLN A 43 -7.76 -15.09 7.08
CA GLN A 43 -8.26 -14.81 5.72
C GLN A 43 -8.98 -13.47 5.37
N SER A 44 -8.34 -12.33 5.63
CA SER A 44 -8.72 -11.03 5.01
C SER A 44 -7.51 -10.20 4.55
N TRP A 45 -6.43 -10.86 4.08
CA TRP A 45 -5.10 -10.25 4.16
C TRP A 45 -4.81 -9.16 3.09
N ASN A 46 -5.49 -9.16 1.93
CA ASN A 46 -5.44 -8.03 0.95
C ASN A 46 -6.47 -6.94 1.23
N ALA A 47 -7.57 -7.32 1.86
CA ALA A 47 -8.67 -6.42 2.14
C ALA A 47 -8.28 -5.31 3.12
N MET A 48 -7.30 -5.59 3.99
CA MET A 48 -6.85 -4.64 5.01
C MET A 48 -5.89 -3.58 4.46
N THR A 49 -5.05 -3.92 3.48
CA THR A 49 -4.18 -2.93 2.81
C THR A 49 -5.02 -1.98 1.96
N GLU A 50 -5.99 -2.52 1.22
CA GLU A 50 -6.97 -1.73 0.46
C GLU A 50 -7.86 -0.88 1.37
N LEU A 51 -8.27 -1.40 2.53
CA LEU A 51 -9.04 -0.66 3.52
C LEU A 51 -8.21 0.47 4.14
N ALA A 52 -6.96 0.21 4.52
CA ALA A 52 -6.07 1.24 5.04
C ALA A 52 -5.81 2.35 4.02
N GLU A 53 -5.62 1.99 2.75
CA GLU A 53 -5.45 2.93 1.64
C GLU A 53 -6.73 3.75 1.39
N ALA A 54 -7.91 3.12 1.42
CA ALA A 54 -9.19 3.83 1.31
C ALA A 54 -9.47 4.77 2.50
N LEU A 55 -9.10 4.37 3.71
CA LEU A 55 -9.19 5.22 4.91
C LEU A 55 -8.24 6.43 4.79
N ALA A 56 -7.02 6.23 4.27
CA ALA A 56 -6.06 7.31 4.01
C ALA A 56 -6.63 8.31 2.97
N GLN A 57 -7.17 7.81 1.86
CA GLN A 57 -7.77 8.63 0.80
C GLN A 57 -8.97 9.46 1.25
N THR A 58 -9.65 9.04 2.32
CA THR A 58 -10.80 9.75 2.91
C THR A 58 -10.42 10.63 4.11
N GLY A 59 -9.12 10.86 4.35
CA GLY A 59 -8.62 11.70 5.44
C GLY A 59 -8.69 11.06 6.83
N ARG A 60 -9.04 9.77 6.93
CA ARG A 60 -9.13 9.02 8.19
C ARG A 60 -7.77 8.42 8.58
N THR A 61 -6.72 9.24 8.53
CA THR A 61 -5.31 8.83 8.69
C THR A 61 -5.04 8.11 10.02
N ALA A 62 -5.63 8.58 11.12
CA ALA A 62 -5.46 7.95 12.43
C ALA A 62 -6.02 6.51 12.49
N GLN A 63 -7.17 6.28 11.84
CA GLN A 63 -7.79 4.94 11.78
C GLN A 63 -6.97 4.01 10.89
N ALA A 64 -6.50 4.50 9.74
CA ALA A 64 -5.62 3.75 8.87
C ALA A 64 -4.31 3.35 9.58
N LEU A 65 -3.72 4.27 10.35
CA LEU A 65 -2.47 4.02 11.06
C LEU A 65 -2.65 2.98 12.17
N ALA A 66 -3.67 3.13 13.01
CA ALA A 66 -3.97 2.17 14.07
C ALA A 66 -4.20 0.76 13.49
N LEU A 67 -4.86 0.68 12.33
CA LEU A 67 -5.11 -0.59 11.66
C LEU A 67 -3.81 -1.25 11.18
N VAL A 68 -2.94 -0.50 10.51
CA VAL A 68 -1.64 -0.99 10.03
C VAL A 68 -0.74 -1.43 11.20
N GLU A 69 -0.69 -0.65 12.27
CA GLU A 69 0.12 -0.96 13.46
C GLU A 69 -0.35 -2.21 14.18
N SER A 70 -1.67 -2.42 14.30
CA SER A 70 -2.22 -3.63 14.92
C SER A 70 -1.77 -4.91 14.18
N ARG A 71 -1.59 -4.82 12.85
CA ARG A 71 -1.18 -5.97 12.03
C ARG A 71 0.31 -6.21 12.08
N LEU A 72 1.11 -5.14 12.05
CA LEU A 72 2.57 -5.22 12.20
C LEU A 72 3.00 -5.74 13.58
N GLY A 73 2.15 -5.60 14.61
CA GLY A 73 2.42 -6.10 15.96
C GLY A 73 2.21 -7.60 16.18
N LEU A 74 1.84 -8.37 15.16
CA LEU A 74 1.62 -9.81 15.31
C LEU A 74 2.93 -10.61 15.30
N PRO A 75 3.05 -11.67 16.11
CA PRO A 75 4.31 -12.38 16.36
C PRO A 75 4.86 -13.19 15.18
N ASP A 76 4.07 -13.37 14.11
CA ASP A 76 4.50 -14.02 12.87
C ASP A 76 4.37 -13.00 11.75
N GLY A 77 5.50 -12.46 11.28
CA GLY A 77 5.53 -11.47 10.21
C GLY A 77 4.69 -11.93 9.02
N ASP A 78 3.72 -11.11 8.62
CA ASP A 78 2.79 -11.44 7.54
C ASP A 78 3.50 -11.39 6.18
N TRP A 79 3.08 -12.20 5.20
CA TRP A 79 3.61 -12.05 3.84
C TRP A 79 3.36 -10.62 3.35
N VAL A 80 2.21 -10.01 3.68
CA VAL A 80 1.91 -8.59 3.34
C VAL A 80 2.71 -7.53 4.10
N THR A 81 3.66 -7.92 4.96
CA THR A 81 4.48 -6.98 5.75
C THR A 81 5.14 -5.88 4.91
N PRO A 82 5.71 -6.14 3.71
CA PRO A 82 6.25 -5.07 2.87
C PRO A 82 5.23 -3.98 2.55
N GLU A 83 4.00 -4.39 2.21
CA GLU A 83 2.93 -3.47 1.87
C GLU A 83 2.41 -2.71 3.11
N LEU A 84 2.34 -3.36 4.27
CA LEU A 84 1.99 -2.70 5.53
C LEU A 84 3.04 -1.65 5.95
N LEU A 85 4.33 -1.95 5.78
CA LEU A 85 5.41 -1.02 6.05
C LEU A 85 5.35 0.18 5.09
N ARG A 86 5.09 -0.06 3.80
CA ARG A 86 4.88 1.00 2.81
C ARG A 86 3.71 1.90 3.22
N LEU A 87 2.55 1.32 3.53
CA LEU A 87 1.36 2.08 3.94
C LEU A 87 1.62 2.89 5.22
N LYS A 88 2.33 2.33 6.20
CA LYS A 88 2.74 3.07 7.40
C LYS A 88 3.57 4.31 7.03
N GLY A 89 4.53 4.16 6.12
CA GLY A 89 5.35 5.27 5.63
C GLY A 89 4.52 6.39 5.00
N GLU A 90 3.61 6.04 4.08
CA GLU A 90 2.69 7.01 3.45
C GLU A 90 1.82 7.75 4.49
N LEU A 91 1.28 7.02 5.47
CA LEU A 91 0.46 7.61 6.53
C LEU A 91 1.24 8.58 7.42
N LEU A 92 2.53 8.31 7.68
CA LEU A 92 3.40 9.24 8.40
C LEU A 92 3.70 10.51 7.59
N LEU A 93 3.83 10.39 6.26
CA LEU A 93 4.01 11.57 5.40
C LEU A 93 2.78 12.48 5.44
N LEU A 94 1.57 11.93 5.53
CA LEU A 94 0.33 12.72 5.66
C LEU A 94 0.24 13.52 6.98
N GLN A 95 0.98 13.14 8.02
CA GLN A 95 0.99 13.86 9.29
C GLN A 95 1.86 15.15 9.26
N ASN A 96 2.58 15.42 8.17
CA ASN A 96 3.38 16.62 7.90
C ASN A 96 4.38 16.99 9.01
N GLY A 97 5.62 16.48 8.91
CA GLY A 97 6.76 16.90 9.76
C GLY A 97 8.10 16.35 9.26
N SER A 98 9.23 17.01 9.57
CA SER A 98 10.56 16.53 9.16
C SER A 98 10.91 15.18 9.79
N ALA A 99 10.59 15.00 11.08
CA ALA A 99 10.77 13.72 11.78
C ALA A 99 9.91 12.59 11.19
N THR A 100 8.76 12.91 10.59
CA THR A 100 7.92 11.89 9.95
C THR A 100 8.46 11.47 8.59
N ALA A 101 9.17 12.36 7.88
CA ALA A 101 9.85 12.03 6.63
C ALA A 101 11.01 11.04 6.83
N GLU A 102 11.85 11.23 7.85
CA GLU A 102 12.93 10.29 8.16
C GLU A 102 12.39 8.91 8.58
N ALA A 103 11.33 8.90 9.41
CA ALA A 103 10.67 7.66 9.80
C ALA A 103 10.02 6.94 8.61
N ALA A 104 9.37 7.68 7.71
CA ALA A 104 8.79 7.12 6.48
C ALA A 104 9.88 6.53 5.58
N GLU A 105 11.01 7.21 5.44
CA GLU A 105 12.15 6.73 4.67
C GLU A 105 12.68 5.40 5.21
N ALA A 106 12.83 5.27 6.54
CA ALA A 106 13.23 4.02 7.18
C ALA A 106 12.22 2.88 6.94
N LEU A 107 10.91 3.20 6.95
CA LEU A 107 9.86 2.22 6.66
C LEU A 107 9.88 1.77 5.21
N PHE A 108 10.10 2.68 4.25
CA PHE A 108 10.19 2.30 2.84
C PHE A 108 11.39 1.42 2.54
N ARG A 109 12.55 1.67 3.17
CA ARG A 109 13.71 0.78 3.07
C ARG A 109 13.39 -0.63 3.60
N GLN A 110 12.77 -0.72 4.77
CA GLN A 110 12.36 -2.01 5.33
C GLN A 110 11.34 -2.72 4.43
N ALA A 111 10.39 -1.98 3.83
CA ALA A 111 9.44 -2.51 2.87
C ALA A 111 10.15 -3.10 1.64
N LEU A 112 11.10 -2.36 1.05
CA LEU A 112 11.89 -2.84 -0.08
C LEU A 112 12.71 -4.09 0.24
N ASP A 113 13.40 -4.10 1.38
CA ASP A 113 14.19 -5.25 1.81
C ASP A 113 13.31 -6.48 2.09
N GLY A 114 12.11 -6.25 2.65
CA GLY A 114 11.09 -7.27 2.82
C GLY A 114 10.60 -7.83 1.48
N ALA A 115 10.20 -6.96 0.55
CA ALA A 115 9.69 -7.37 -0.76
C ALA A 115 10.74 -8.13 -1.57
N ARG A 116 12.01 -7.68 -1.54
CA ARG A 116 13.13 -8.36 -2.22
C ARG A 116 13.38 -9.75 -1.66
N ARG A 117 13.42 -9.90 -0.33
CA ARG A 117 13.59 -11.21 0.31
C ARG A 117 12.44 -12.17 0.02
N GLN A 118 11.25 -11.64 -0.22
CA GLN A 118 10.06 -12.42 -0.59
C GLN A 118 9.90 -12.61 -2.10
N GLU A 119 10.80 -12.04 -2.92
CA GLU A 119 10.70 -12.01 -4.38
C GLU A 119 9.35 -11.44 -4.88
N ALA A 120 8.74 -10.55 -4.09
CA ALA A 120 7.42 -9.98 -4.33
C ALA A 120 7.52 -8.70 -5.17
N LEU A 121 7.74 -8.86 -6.48
CA LEU A 121 8.05 -7.77 -7.40
C LEU A 121 6.98 -6.65 -7.41
N SER A 122 5.70 -6.98 -7.30
CA SER A 122 4.62 -5.98 -7.21
C SER A 122 4.74 -5.09 -5.98
N TRP A 123 5.09 -5.64 -4.82
CA TRP A 123 5.31 -4.84 -3.61
C TRP A 123 6.62 -4.08 -3.64
N GLU A 124 7.64 -4.65 -4.26
CA GLU A 124 8.89 -3.93 -4.51
C GLU A 124 8.61 -2.67 -5.34
N LEU A 125 7.78 -2.78 -6.39
CA LEU A 125 7.40 -1.64 -7.22
C LEU A 125 6.63 -0.58 -6.43
N ARG A 126 5.62 -0.98 -5.65
CA ARG A 126 4.83 -0.03 -4.83
C ARG A 126 5.71 0.68 -3.81
N ALA A 127 6.56 -0.06 -3.09
CA ALA A 127 7.48 0.51 -2.11
C ALA A 127 8.53 1.44 -2.76
N ALA A 128 9.10 1.04 -3.90
CA ALA A 128 10.05 1.86 -4.66
C ALA A 128 9.40 3.16 -5.16
N THR A 129 8.15 3.08 -5.61
CA THR A 129 7.39 4.25 -6.10
C THR A 129 7.14 5.25 -4.98
N SER A 130 6.64 4.78 -3.83
CA SER A 130 6.46 5.61 -2.62
C SER A 130 7.78 6.25 -2.17
N PHE A 131 8.87 5.47 -2.15
CA PHE A 131 10.17 5.99 -1.75
C PHE A 131 10.73 7.02 -2.73
N ALA A 132 10.60 6.76 -4.04
CA ALA A 132 11.03 7.69 -5.09
C ALA A 132 10.28 9.04 -5.01
N ARG A 133 8.98 9.03 -4.68
CA ARG A 133 8.24 10.29 -4.43
C ARG A 133 8.82 11.06 -3.25
N LEU A 134 9.14 10.39 -2.15
CA LEU A 134 9.78 11.03 -1.00
C LEU A 134 11.15 11.62 -1.37
N LEU A 135 12.01 10.85 -2.05
CA LEU A 135 13.33 11.31 -2.51
C LEU A 135 13.22 12.52 -3.43
N ARG A 136 12.28 12.50 -4.39
CA ARG A 136 11.99 13.66 -5.24
C ARG A 136 11.62 14.89 -4.42
N ASN A 137 10.71 14.73 -3.46
CA ASN A 137 10.24 15.84 -2.61
C ASN A 137 11.36 16.37 -1.68
N GLN A 138 12.38 15.55 -1.37
CA GLN A 138 13.60 15.95 -0.66
C GLN A 138 14.66 16.57 -1.60
N GLY A 139 14.38 16.78 -2.88
CA GLY A 139 15.34 17.32 -3.85
C GLY A 139 16.41 16.32 -4.29
N ARG A 140 16.13 15.02 -4.22
CA ARG A 140 17.05 13.92 -4.58
C ARG A 140 16.54 13.12 -5.79
N PRO A 141 16.33 13.74 -6.98
CA PRO A 141 15.74 13.06 -8.12
C PRO A 141 16.61 11.94 -8.70
N ALA A 142 17.94 12.06 -8.63
CA ALA A 142 18.86 11.01 -9.07
C ALA A 142 18.70 9.72 -8.23
N ASP A 143 18.60 9.85 -6.91
CA ASP A 143 18.35 8.72 -6.01
C ASP A 143 16.96 8.12 -6.25
N ALA A 144 15.96 8.96 -6.56
CA ALA A 144 14.61 8.51 -6.88
C ALA A 144 14.60 7.62 -8.13
N ILE A 145 15.28 8.03 -9.21
CA ILE A 145 15.43 7.22 -10.43
C ILE A 145 16.19 5.93 -10.12
N ALA A 146 17.33 6.02 -9.42
CA ALA A 146 18.16 4.87 -9.08
C ALA A 146 17.41 3.83 -8.22
N CYS A 147 16.45 4.27 -7.41
CA CYS A 147 15.59 3.40 -6.62
C CYS A 147 14.50 2.71 -7.48
N LEU A 148 13.80 3.46 -8.33
CA LEU A 148 12.58 2.98 -9.01
C LEU A 148 12.85 2.32 -10.36
N GLN A 149 13.74 2.86 -11.18
CA GLN A 149 13.99 2.39 -12.55
C GLN A 149 14.35 0.89 -12.60
N PRO A 150 15.28 0.37 -11.76
CA PRO A 150 15.67 -1.03 -11.83
C PRO A 150 14.52 -2.00 -11.49
N VAL A 151 13.56 -1.56 -10.67
CA VAL A 151 12.39 -2.36 -10.31
C VAL A 151 11.37 -2.36 -11.44
N TYR A 152 11.11 -1.19 -12.03
CA TYR A 152 10.21 -1.03 -13.17
C TYR A 152 10.68 -1.87 -14.38
N ASP A 153 11.98 -1.85 -14.69
CA ASP A 153 12.55 -2.57 -15.84
C ASP A 153 12.47 -4.09 -15.75
N ARG A 154 12.22 -4.64 -14.55
CA ARG A 154 12.03 -6.09 -14.34
C ARG A 154 10.65 -6.58 -14.74
N PHE A 155 9.68 -5.69 -14.96
CA PHE A 155 8.36 -6.08 -15.43
C PHE A 155 8.35 -6.28 -16.94
N THR A 156 7.70 -7.36 -17.39
CA THR A 156 7.49 -7.65 -18.81
C THR A 156 6.03 -7.54 -19.23
N GLU A 157 5.12 -7.43 -18.26
CA GLU A 157 3.67 -7.38 -18.44
C GLU A 157 3.02 -6.52 -17.37
N GLY A 158 1.70 -6.30 -17.48
CA GLY A 158 0.94 -5.56 -16.48
C GLY A 158 1.10 -4.04 -16.57
N PHE A 159 1.73 -3.49 -17.62
CA PHE A 159 1.93 -2.04 -17.79
C PHE A 159 0.64 -1.19 -17.83
N GLY A 160 -0.52 -1.81 -17.99
CA GLY A 160 -1.83 -1.16 -17.85
C GLY A 160 -2.38 -1.11 -16.41
N THR A 161 -1.67 -1.67 -15.42
CA THR A 161 -2.08 -1.62 -14.02
C THR A 161 -1.76 -0.26 -13.40
N GLY A 162 -2.53 0.14 -12.38
CA GLY A 162 -2.37 1.42 -11.72
C GLY A 162 -0.96 1.64 -11.16
N ASP A 163 -0.37 0.61 -10.56
CA ASP A 163 0.97 0.70 -9.96
C ASP A 163 2.06 0.96 -11.02
N LEU A 164 2.02 0.23 -12.15
CA LEU A 164 2.99 0.42 -13.23
C LEU A 164 2.80 1.74 -13.97
N ILE A 165 1.55 2.19 -14.15
CA ILE A 165 1.27 3.52 -14.72
C ILE A 165 1.84 4.60 -13.80
N ALA A 166 1.59 4.52 -12.49
CA ALA A 166 2.07 5.50 -11.52
C ALA A 166 3.60 5.54 -11.43
N ALA A 167 4.26 4.38 -11.48
CA ALA A 167 5.72 4.28 -11.52
C ALA A 167 6.30 4.91 -12.78
N LYS A 168 5.72 4.63 -13.96
CA LYS A 168 6.17 5.20 -15.23
C LYS A 168 6.03 6.72 -15.26
N GLN A 169 4.89 7.24 -14.83
CA GLN A 169 4.65 8.68 -14.74
C GLN A 169 5.71 9.38 -13.88
N LEU A 170 6.03 8.80 -12.72
CA LEU A 170 7.06 9.35 -11.84
C LEU A 170 8.46 9.33 -12.48
N LEU A 171 8.82 8.26 -13.19
CA LEU A 171 10.09 8.18 -13.91
C LEU A 171 10.18 9.22 -15.04
N ASP A 172 9.09 9.47 -15.74
CA ASP A 172 9.02 10.51 -16.78
C ASP A 172 9.21 11.90 -16.20
N GLU A 173 8.47 12.23 -15.12
CA GLU A 173 8.60 13.49 -14.40
C GLU A 173 10.05 13.74 -13.90
N LEU A 174 10.69 12.70 -13.38
CA LEU A 174 12.08 12.76 -12.89
C LEU A 174 13.10 12.91 -14.04
N GLY A 175 12.80 12.35 -15.21
CA GLY A 175 13.64 12.44 -16.40
C GLY A 175 13.63 13.83 -17.04
N ASP A 176 12.47 14.48 -17.05
CA ASP A 176 12.30 15.85 -17.56
C ASP A 176 12.94 16.88 -16.62
N ALA A 177 12.78 16.72 -15.30
CA ALA A 177 13.40 17.61 -14.30
C ALA A 177 14.95 17.61 -14.29
N ARG A 178 15.60 16.68 -14.97
CA ARG A 178 17.08 16.65 -15.15
C ARG A 178 17.54 17.41 -16.40
N ARG A 179 16.61 17.69 -17.33
CA ARG A 179 16.89 18.36 -18.61
C ARG A 179 16.75 19.88 -18.54
N ASP A 180 16.06 20.37 -17.51
CA ASP A 180 15.93 21.79 -17.15
C ASP A 180 17.06 22.26 -16.22
#